data_AF-A0A9X2Y0W0-F1
#
_entry.id   AF-A0A9X2Y0W0-F1
#
_cell.length_a   1.000
_cell.length_b   1.000
_cell.length_c   1.000
_cell.angle_alpha   90.00
_cell.angle_beta   90.00
_cell.angle_gamma   90.00
#
_symmetry.space_group_name_H-M   'P 1'
#
loop_
_entity.id
_entity.type
_entity.pdbx_description
1 polymer ?
#
loop_
_entity_poly.entity_id
_entity_poly.type
_entity_poly.pdbx_seq_one_letter_code
_entity_poly.pdbx_strand_id
1 'polypeptide(L)'
;MEKQNGQDVFELATTKDKLTISASSVPSAGQGINWYLKYYCHQMMALQSSNLKPIRSLPQVNAPERHVSQAEYRYAFNYCTFNYSMSFWRWKEWETALDWMALNGVTTSLAMVGMEQVWYNTLQRLECTQKEIDDFIPGPSYTAWWLMGNCPHFIMTAGKNT
;
A
#
# COMPACT_ATOMS: atom_id res chain seq x y z
N MET A 1 -19.82 -1.38 -13.10
CA MET A 1 -19.49 -0.96 -14.47
C MET A 1 -18.51 -1.97 -15.05
N GLU A 2 -18.48 -2.21 -16.35
CA GLU A 2 -17.52 -3.14 -16.95
C GLU A 2 -16.19 -2.44 -17.29
N LYS A 3 -15.13 -3.25 -17.39
CA LYS A 3 -13.82 -2.78 -17.87
C LYS A 3 -13.92 -2.33 -19.33
N GLN A 4 -13.15 -1.32 -19.73
CA GLN A 4 -13.06 -0.94 -21.15
C GLN A 4 -11.87 -1.63 -21.80
N ASN A 5 -12.09 -2.46 -22.81
CA ASN A 5 -11.02 -3.17 -23.51
C ASN A 5 -10.08 -3.92 -22.53
N GLY A 6 -10.64 -4.50 -21.46
CA GLY A 6 -9.88 -5.16 -20.40
C GLY A 6 -9.20 -4.22 -19.38
N GLN A 7 -9.31 -2.90 -19.55
CA GLN A 7 -8.72 -1.90 -18.67
C GLN A 7 -9.68 -1.42 -17.59
N ASP A 8 -9.11 -1.16 -16.43
CA ASP A 8 -9.81 -0.59 -15.28
C ASP A 8 -10.28 0.84 -15.56
N VAL A 9 -11.47 1.19 -15.09
CA VAL A 9 -12.14 2.45 -15.43
C VAL A 9 -13.02 2.92 -14.28
N PHE A 10 -13.11 4.24 -14.12
CA PHE A 10 -14.11 4.88 -13.28
C PHE A 10 -14.79 6.05 -14.00
N GLU A 11 -15.99 6.39 -13.56
CA GLU A 11 -16.79 7.51 -14.06
C GLU A 11 -17.40 8.28 -12.89
N LEU A 12 -17.37 9.61 -12.99
CA LEU A 12 -17.95 10.56 -12.06
C LEU A 12 -19.17 11.21 -12.70
N ALA A 13 -20.30 11.22 -12.01
CA ALA A 13 -21.49 11.94 -12.47
C ALA A 13 -22.26 12.50 -11.27
N THR A 14 -22.90 13.66 -11.42
CA THR A 14 -23.80 14.21 -10.41
C THR A 14 -25.25 14.09 -10.88
N THR A 15 -26.08 13.41 -10.08
CA THR A 15 -27.50 13.22 -10.36
C THR A 15 -28.32 13.64 -9.14
N LYS A 16 -29.20 14.63 -9.29
CA LYS A 16 -30.07 15.14 -8.20
C LYS A 16 -29.26 15.47 -6.92
N ASP A 17 -28.20 16.26 -7.08
CA ASP A 17 -27.28 16.69 -6.01
C ASP A 17 -26.52 15.57 -5.29
N LYS A 18 -26.47 14.37 -5.88
CA LYS A 18 -25.66 13.25 -5.40
C LYS A 18 -24.55 12.95 -6.38
N LEU A 19 -23.32 12.94 -5.88
CA LEU A 19 -22.18 12.39 -6.61
C LEU A 19 -22.33 10.87 -6.68
N THR A 20 -22.21 10.32 -7.89
CA THR A 20 -22.11 8.89 -8.14
C THR A 20 -20.75 8.60 -8.75
N ILE A 21 -20.05 7.61 -8.19
CA ILE A 21 -18.77 7.12 -8.68
C ILE A 21 -18.98 5.68 -9.12
N SER A 22 -19.00 5.45 -10.42
CA SER A 22 -19.12 4.12 -11.03
C SER A 22 -17.73 3.60 -11.36
N ALA A 23 -17.41 2.36 -11.00
CA ALA A 23 -16.09 1.79 -11.26
C ALA A 23 -16.17 0.32 -11.72
N SER A 24 -15.12 -0.14 -12.39
CA SER A 24 -14.94 -1.55 -12.79
C SER A 24 -14.36 -2.44 -11.69
N SER A 25 -13.67 -1.85 -10.72
CA SER A 25 -13.01 -2.57 -9.63
C SER A 25 -12.89 -1.69 -8.37
N VAL A 26 -12.55 -2.29 -7.23
CA VAL A 26 -12.37 -1.58 -5.96
C VAL A 26 -11.23 -0.54 -6.03
N PRO A 27 -10.04 -0.85 -6.59
CA PRO A 27 -8.98 0.16 -6.77
C PRO A 27 -9.41 1.32 -7.67
N SER A 28 -10.17 1.06 -8.74
CA SER A 28 -10.74 2.11 -9.59
C SER A 28 -11.75 2.99 -8.85
N ALA A 29 -12.55 2.42 -7.95
CA ALA A 29 -13.48 3.19 -7.13
C ALA A 29 -12.72 4.13 -6.18
N GLY A 30 -11.66 3.64 -5.52
CA GLY A 30 -10.78 4.46 -4.69
C GLY A 30 -10.11 5.59 -5.48
N GLN A 31 -9.61 5.29 -6.68
CA GLN A 31 -9.04 6.29 -7.58
C GLN A 31 -10.07 7.34 -8.02
N GLY A 32 -11.32 6.94 -8.28
CA GLY A 32 -12.40 7.88 -8.57
C GLY A 32 -12.74 8.81 -7.42
N ILE A 33 -12.76 8.30 -6.18
CA ILE A 33 -12.91 9.13 -4.98
C ILE A 33 -11.76 10.13 -4.88
N ASN A 34 -10.52 9.67 -5.03
CA ASN A 34 -9.35 10.53 -4.94
C ASN A 34 -9.31 11.59 -6.05
N TRP A 35 -9.72 11.23 -7.27
CA TRP A 35 -9.85 12.16 -8.39
C TRP A 35 -10.82 13.29 -8.04
N TYR A 36 -12.00 12.93 -7.54
CA TYR A 36 -13.01 13.91 -7.13
C TYR A 36 -12.49 14.81 -6.00
N LEU A 37 -11.87 14.24 -4.96
CA LEU A 37 -11.29 15.01 -3.86
C LEU A 37 -10.23 16.01 -4.37
N LYS A 38 -9.34 15.58 -5.27
CA LYS A 38 -8.23 16.39 -5.79
C LYS A 38 -8.68 17.51 -6.72
N TYR A 39 -9.52 17.18 -7.70
CA TYR A 39 -9.85 18.10 -8.80
C TYR A 39 -11.11 18.93 -8.55
N TYR A 40 -12.08 18.41 -7.78
CA TYR A 40 -13.30 19.12 -7.45
C TYR A 40 -13.27 19.74 -6.05
N CYS A 41 -12.77 19.01 -5.05
CA CYS A 41 -12.76 19.50 -3.65
C CYS A 41 -11.46 20.22 -3.25
N HIS A 42 -10.42 20.14 -4.08
CA HIS A 42 -9.06 20.66 -3.79
C HIS A 42 -8.45 20.10 -2.50
N GLN A 43 -8.72 18.82 -2.22
CA GLN A 43 -8.21 18.08 -1.08
C GLN A 43 -7.37 16.88 -1.53
N MET A 44 -6.46 16.45 -0.68
CA MET A 44 -5.49 15.40 -0.93
C MET A 44 -5.19 14.66 0.37
N MET A 45 -5.14 13.33 0.25
CA MET A 45 -4.56 12.47 1.27
C MET A 45 -3.15 12.05 0.87
N ALA A 46 -2.19 12.18 1.79
CA ALA A 46 -0.84 11.66 1.61
C ALA A 46 -0.32 11.06 2.92
N LEU A 47 0.71 10.21 2.81
CA LEU A 47 1.23 9.41 3.92
C LEU A 47 1.74 10.27 5.10
N GLN A 48 2.35 11.42 4.82
CA GLN A 48 2.94 12.30 5.84
C GLN A 48 2.01 13.45 6.25
N SER A 49 1.31 14.07 5.29
CA SER A 49 0.40 15.17 5.58
C SER A 49 -0.76 15.18 4.61
N SER A 50 -1.97 15.37 5.12
CA SER A 50 -3.19 15.44 4.33
C SER A 50 -3.90 16.77 4.60
N ASN A 51 -4.59 17.32 3.60
CA ASN A 51 -5.43 18.52 3.74
C ASN A 51 -6.92 18.15 3.65
N LEU A 52 -7.32 17.11 4.36
CA LEU A 52 -8.70 16.66 4.45
C LEU A 52 -9.48 17.58 5.40
N LYS A 53 -10.52 18.25 4.87
CA LYS A 53 -11.39 19.16 5.61
C LYS A 53 -12.85 18.75 5.39
N PRO A 54 -13.74 18.92 6.38
CA PRO A 54 -15.16 18.63 6.20
C PRO A 54 -15.74 19.34 4.98
N ILE A 55 -16.33 18.58 4.06
CA ILE A 55 -16.98 19.10 2.84
C ILE A 55 -18.42 19.41 3.18
N ARG A 56 -18.81 20.70 3.09
CA ARG A 56 -20.17 21.15 3.40
C ARG A 56 -21.14 21.03 2.21
N SER A 57 -20.62 21.19 1.00
CA SER A 57 -21.36 21.04 -0.25
C SER A 57 -20.45 20.37 -1.26
N LEU A 58 -20.97 19.37 -1.97
CA LEU A 58 -20.25 18.62 -2.99
C LEU A 58 -20.24 19.42 -4.31
N PRO A 59 -19.08 19.84 -4.83
CA PRO A 59 -19.02 20.47 -6.14
C PRO A 59 -19.63 19.58 -7.22
N GLN A 60 -20.46 20.15 -8.08
CA GLN A 60 -21.16 19.37 -9.11
C GLN A 60 -20.21 19.00 -10.27
N VAL A 61 -20.40 17.78 -10.78
CA VAL A 61 -19.78 17.28 -12.00
C VAL A 61 -20.74 17.58 -13.15
N ASN A 62 -20.45 18.62 -13.95
CA ASN A 62 -21.38 19.16 -14.96
C ASN A 62 -21.67 18.19 -16.12
N ALA A 63 -20.73 17.33 -16.47
CA ALA A 63 -20.88 16.29 -17.47
C ALA A 63 -20.18 15.02 -16.98
N PRO A 64 -20.71 13.81 -17.27
CA PRO A 64 -20.07 12.56 -16.88
C PRO A 64 -18.60 12.53 -17.29
N GLU A 65 -17.72 12.40 -16.31
CA GLU A 65 -16.27 12.40 -16.51
C GLU A 65 -15.72 11.00 -16.31
N ARG A 66 -15.12 10.45 -17.36
CA ARG A 66 -14.72 9.04 -17.41
C ARG A 66 -13.22 8.90 -17.62
N HIS A 67 -12.61 8.02 -16.82
CA HIS A 67 -11.17 7.79 -16.77
C HIS A 67 -10.85 6.32 -16.90
N VAL A 68 -9.94 6.01 -17.83
CA VAL A 68 -9.49 4.65 -18.12
C VAL A 68 -8.02 4.53 -17.74
N SER A 69 -7.68 3.52 -16.95
CA SER A 69 -6.31 3.25 -16.56
C SER A 69 -5.55 2.56 -17.69
N GLN A 70 -4.35 3.06 -17.99
CA GLN A 70 -3.50 2.49 -19.03
C GLN A 70 -2.70 1.27 -18.57
N ALA A 71 -2.62 1.03 -17.26
CA ALA A 71 -1.85 -0.04 -16.66
C ALA A 71 -2.77 -1.08 -16.00
N GLU A 72 -2.54 -2.35 -16.32
CA GLU A 72 -3.20 -3.48 -15.64
C GLU A 72 -2.78 -3.52 -14.17
N TYR A 73 -1.47 -3.50 -13.94
CA TYR A 73 -0.86 -3.51 -12.62
C TYR A 73 -0.32 -2.12 -12.25
N ARG A 74 -0.82 -1.58 -11.14
CA ARG A 74 -0.27 -0.38 -10.49
C ARG A 74 0.42 -0.84 -9.22
N TYR A 75 1.74 -0.99 -9.33
CA TYR A 75 2.57 -1.63 -8.32
C TYR A 75 3.07 -0.64 -7.26
N ALA A 76 3.08 -1.06 -5.99
CA ALA A 76 3.62 -0.28 -4.88
C ALA A 76 4.73 -1.02 -4.12
N PHE A 77 5.68 -0.21 -3.64
CA PHE A 77 6.82 -0.52 -2.77
C PHE A 77 8.00 -1.22 -3.41
N ASN A 78 9.19 -0.81 -2.98
CA ASN A 78 10.43 -1.55 -3.15
C ASN A 78 10.76 -2.30 -1.84
N TYR A 79 11.52 -3.39 -1.91
CA TYR A 79 12.10 -4.09 -0.74
C TYR A 79 12.65 -3.09 0.28
N CYS A 80 13.53 -2.18 -0.16
CA CYS A 80 14.19 -1.21 0.71
C CYS A 80 13.23 -0.26 1.44
N THR A 81 12.02 -0.02 0.89
CA THR A 81 11.00 0.83 1.55
C THR A 81 10.63 0.28 2.92
N PHE A 82 10.60 -1.05 3.06
CA PHE A 82 10.26 -1.72 4.30
C PHE A 82 11.27 -1.45 5.40
N ASN A 83 12.55 -1.25 5.05
CA ASN A 83 13.55 -0.93 6.05
C ASN A 83 13.81 0.57 6.22
N TYR A 84 13.90 1.32 5.12
CA TYR A 84 14.19 2.75 5.19
C TYR A 84 13.03 3.59 5.73
N SER A 85 11.79 3.15 5.52
CA SER A 85 10.60 3.93 5.90
C SER A 85 9.69 3.22 6.89
N MET A 86 9.59 1.89 6.82
CA MET A 86 8.50 1.14 7.47
C MET A 86 8.95 0.20 8.60
N SER A 87 10.24 0.13 8.93
CA SER A 87 10.80 -0.84 9.90
C SER A 87 10.05 -0.90 11.22
N PHE A 88 9.53 0.25 11.66
CA PHE A 88 8.91 0.44 12.97
C PHE A 88 7.46 0.93 12.85
N TRP A 89 6.84 0.77 11.68
CA TRP A 89 5.43 1.07 11.52
C TRP A 89 4.58 0.15 12.39
N ARG A 90 3.54 0.74 12.99
CA ARG A 90 2.47 0.00 13.65
C ARG A 90 1.27 -0.02 12.72
N TRP A 91 0.18 -0.64 13.19
CA TRP A 91 -1.03 -0.78 12.38
C TRP A 91 -1.56 0.56 11.86
N LYS A 92 -1.48 1.63 12.66
CA LYS A 92 -1.99 2.95 12.26
C LYS A 92 -1.30 3.51 11.01
N GLU A 93 0.01 3.38 10.93
CA GLU A 93 0.78 3.81 9.76
C GLU A 93 0.47 2.93 8.54
N TRP A 94 0.32 1.61 8.75
CA TRP A 94 -0.08 0.66 7.72
C TRP A 94 -1.48 0.93 7.18
N GLU A 95 -2.46 1.17 8.04
CA GLU A 95 -3.84 1.50 7.68
C GLU A 95 -3.88 2.76 6.81
N THR A 96 -3.16 3.81 7.22
CA THR A 96 -3.02 5.04 6.42
C THR A 96 -2.39 4.76 5.05
N ALA A 97 -1.38 3.89 4.99
CA ALA A 97 -0.73 3.53 3.73
C ALA A 97 -1.63 2.71 2.81
N LEU A 98 -2.41 1.78 3.36
CA LEU A 98 -3.39 0.97 2.63
C LEU A 98 -4.50 1.84 2.04
N ASP A 99 -5.03 2.79 2.82
CA ASP A 99 -6.02 3.75 2.32
C ASP A 99 -5.43 4.62 1.22
N TRP A 100 -4.18 5.08 1.40
CA TRP A 100 -3.49 5.88 0.38
C TRP A 100 -3.27 5.09 -0.90
N MET A 101 -2.88 3.81 -0.79
CA MET A 101 -2.74 2.90 -1.93
C MET A 101 -4.07 2.72 -2.66
N ALA A 102 -5.17 2.49 -1.92
CA ALA A 102 -6.50 2.34 -2.50
C ALA A 102 -6.95 3.61 -3.25
N LEU A 103 -6.74 4.79 -2.66
CA LEU A 103 -7.04 6.08 -3.27
C LEU A 103 -6.17 6.38 -4.51
N ASN A 104 -4.96 5.83 -4.58
CA ASN A 104 -4.11 5.98 -5.77
C ASN A 104 -4.34 4.88 -6.82
N GLY A 105 -5.23 3.92 -6.55
CA GLY A 105 -5.56 2.84 -7.48
C GLY A 105 -4.48 1.76 -7.56
N VAL A 106 -3.66 1.59 -6.52
CA VAL A 106 -2.69 0.50 -6.42
C VAL A 106 -3.43 -0.83 -6.43
N THR A 107 -2.97 -1.76 -7.28
CA THR A 107 -3.57 -3.09 -7.43
C THR A 107 -2.67 -4.20 -6.94
N THR A 108 -1.37 -3.94 -6.92
CA THR A 108 -0.35 -4.94 -6.60
C THR A 108 0.66 -4.29 -5.67
N SER A 109 1.04 -5.01 -4.62
CA SER A 109 2.01 -4.49 -3.67
C SER A 109 2.89 -5.61 -3.15
N LEU A 110 4.17 -5.28 -2.94
CA LEU A 110 5.07 -6.17 -2.22
C LEU A 110 4.62 -6.26 -0.76
N ALA A 111 4.46 -7.48 -0.25
CA ALA A 111 4.10 -7.75 1.13
C ALA A 111 5.17 -8.63 1.78
N MET A 112 5.99 -8.03 2.66
CA MET A 112 7.09 -8.75 3.33
C MET A 112 6.89 -8.93 4.84
N VAL A 113 5.89 -8.26 5.43
CA VAL A 113 5.65 -8.32 6.87
C VAL A 113 5.40 -9.77 7.29
N GLY A 114 6.22 -10.30 8.21
CA GLY A 114 6.08 -11.65 8.74
C GLY A 114 6.88 -12.72 8.00
N MET A 115 7.66 -12.36 6.97
CA MET A 115 8.53 -13.31 6.27
C MET A 115 9.57 -13.96 7.20
N GLU A 116 9.99 -13.25 8.25
CA GLU A 116 10.86 -13.74 9.31
C GLU A 116 10.26 -14.97 10.00
N GLN A 117 8.95 -14.96 10.27
CA GLN A 117 8.25 -16.09 10.89
C GLN A 117 8.13 -17.28 9.93
N VAL A 118 7.93 -17.01 8.64
CA VAL A 118 7.89 -18.06 7.61
C VAL A 118 9.25 -18.76 7.53
N TRP A 119 10.34 -18.00 7.53
CA TRP A 119 11.69 -18.56 7.55
C TRP A 119 12.03 -19.27 8.85
N TYR A 120 11.64 -18.72 9.99
CA TYR A 120 11.78 -19.38 11.29
C TYR A 120 11.17 -20.78 11.27
N ASN A 121 9.89 -20.87 10.86
CA ASN A 121 9.17 -22.14 10.77
C ASN A 121 9.79 -23.10 9.75
N THR A 122 10.38 -22.57 8.68
CA THR A 122 11.03 -23.37 7.63
C THR A 122 12.33 -23.97 8.15
N LEU A 123 13.18 -23.18 8.82
CA LEU A 123 14.45 -23.65 9.38
C LEU A 123 14.25 -24.63 10.54
N GLN A 124 13.21 -24.44 11.35
CA GLN A 124 12.83 -25.44 12.36
C GLN A 124 12.51 -26.80 11.74
N ARG A 125 11.82 -26.83 10.59
CA ARG A 125 11.53 -28.08 9.86
C ARG A 125 12.76 -28.69 9.20
N LEU A 126 13.82 -27.91 9.00
CA LEU A 126 15.13 -28.36 8.53
C LEU A 126 16.06 -28.75 9.68
N GLU A 127 15.53 -28.84 10.90
CA GLU A 127 16.26 -29.26 12.10
C GLU A 127 17.42 -28.33 12.49
N CYS A 128 17.39 -27.07 12.04
CA CYS A 128 18.32 -26.05 12.51
C CYS A 128 18.09 -25.76 14.00
N THR A 129 19.19 -25.57 14.73
CA THR A 129 19.15 -25.16 16.13
C THR A 129 18.63 -23.73 16.26
N GLN A 130 18.08 -23.39 17.44
CA GLN A 130 17.63 -22.03 17.72
C GLN A 130 18.72 -20.98 17.47
N LYS A 131 19.98 -21.31 17.81
CA LYS A 131 21.12 -20.42 17.57
C LYS A 131 21.36 -20.16 16.08
N GLU A 132 21.31 -21.20 15.25
CA GLU A 132 21.49 -21.05 13.79
C GLU A 132 20.36 -20.20 13.19
N ILE A 133 19.14 -20.33 13.70
CA ILE A 133 17.99 -19.53 13.25
C ILE A 133 18.15 -18.07 13.67
N ASP A 134 18.52 -17.81 14.92
CA ASP A 134 18.74 -16.46 15.45
C ASP A 134 19.90 -15.75 14.72
N ASP A 135 20.92 -16.50 14.30
CA ASP A 135 22.04 -15.97 13.53
C ASP A 135 21.67 -15.72 12.06
N PHE A 136 20.65 -16.40 11.52
CA PHE A 136 20.22 -16.28 10.13
C PHE A 136 19.19 -15.15 9.90
N ILE A 137 18.23 -14.97 10.81
CA ILE A 137 17.18 -13.96 10.67
C ILE A 137 17.71 -12.61 11.16
N PRO A 138 17.67 -11.54 10.34
CA PRO A 138 18.25 -10.26 10.70
C PRO A 138 17.38 -9.48 11.68
N GLY A 139 17.96 -8.44 12.28
CA GLY A 139 17.17 -7.42 12.97
C GLY A 139 16.15 -6.71 12.05
N PRO A 140 15.12 -6.07 12.63
CA PRO A 140 13.94 -5.56 11.91
C PRO A 140 14.26 -4.49 10.84
N SER A 141 15.41 -3.82 10.94
CA SER A 141 15.83 -2.79 9.98
C SER A 141 16.62 -3.32 8.79
N TYR A 142 16.79 -4.64 8.64
CA TYR A 142 17.63 -5.22 7.57
C TYR A 142 16.97 -6.37 6.80
N THR A 143 15.70 -6.65 7.09
CA THR A 143 14.90 -7.73 6.50
C THR A 143 14.79 -7.63 4.97
N ALA A 144 14.78 -6.43 4.40
CA ALA A 144 14.77 -6.22 2.96
C ALA A 144 16.05 -6.71 2.27
N TRP A 145 17.24 -6.33 2.77
CA TRP A 145 18.51 -6.78 2.19
C TRP A 145 18.74 -8.27 2.39
N TRP A 146 18.32 -8.81 3.53
CA TRP A 146 18.36 -10.23 3.80
C TRP A 146 17.49 -11.03 2.83
N LEU A 147 16.23 -10.62 2.59
CA LEU A 147 15.36 -11.29 1.62
C LEU A 147 15.87 -11.17 0.17
N MET A 148 16.65 -10.13 -0.13
CA MET A 148 17.34 -10.00 -1.42
C MET A 148 18.68 -10.78 -1.48
N GLY A 149 19.08 -11.47 -0.40
CA GLY A 149 20.33 -12.24 -0.35
C GLY A 149 21.60 -11.40 -0.19
N ASN A 150 21.49 -10.11 0.09
CA ASN A 150 22.62 -9.18 0.16
C ASN A 150 23.32 -9.15 1.52
N CYS A 151 22.68 -9.66 2.58
CA CYS A 151 23.24 -9.74 3.93
C CYS A 151 23.30 -11.19 4.42
N PRO A 152 24.33 -11.98 4.03
CA PRO A 152 24.42 -13.38 4.43
C PRO A 152 25.00 -13.62 5.84
N HIS A 153 25.55 -12.62 6.54
CA HIS A 153 26.23 -12.87 7.83
C HIS A 153 26.33 -11.73 8.87
N PHE A 154 25.71 -10.56 8.67
CA PHE A 154 25.88 -9.46 9.62
C PHE A 154 24.58 -8.67 9.74
N ILE A 155 23.93 -8.74 10.90
CA ILE A 155 23.69 -7.59 11.79
C ILE A 155 23.00 -8.09 13.07
N MET A 156 23.82 -8.10 14.12
CA MET A 156 23.54 -8.00 15.56
C MET A 156 22.10 -8.27 16.02
N THR A 157 21.99 -9.31 16.85
CA THR A 157 20.99 -9.45 17.91
C THR A 157 20.72 -8.12 18.58
N ALA A 158 19.62 -7.46 18.19
CA ALA A 158 19.14 -6.30 18.90
C ALA A 158 18.65 -6.74 20.29
N GLY A 159 19.49 -6.56 21.31
CA GLY A 159 19.06 -6.59 22.72
C GLY A 159 19.37 -7.85 23.52
N LYS A 160 20.63 -8.32 23.53
CA LYS A 160 21.17 -8.97 24.75
C LYS A 160 21.98 -7.95 25.55
N ASN A 161 21.28 -7.19 26.39
CA ASN A 161 21.88 -6.61 27.60
C ASN A 161 21.80 -7.67 28.71
N THR A 162 22.84 -7.68 29.56
CA THR A 162 23.19 -8.58 30.68
C THR A 162 23.85 -9.91 30.32
#